data_AF-A0A2D6ABW0-F1
#
_entry.id   AF-A0A2D6ABW0-F1
#
_cell.length_a   1.000
_cell.length_b   1.000
_cell.length_c   1.000
_cell.angle_alpha   90.00
_cell.angle_beta   90.00
_cell.angle_gamma   90.00
#
_symmetry.space_group_name_H-M   'P 1'
#
loop_
_entity.id
_entity.type
_entity.pdbx_description
1 polymer ?
#
loop_
_entity_poly.entity_id
_entity_poly.type
_entity_poly.pdbx_seq_one_letter_code
_entity_poly.pdbx_strand_id
1 'polypeptide(L)'
;MDISEQLAQAAQRLSAICDDAIPVIEKKTIVAHATNPLNYAWPHHEQYLEKWGKMGAHTLLLGMNPGPWGMAQTGVPFGATEVAQSFLGIKPRQLNTPHNAHPKRPIEGMALERQEISGTRLWNLMHQYYGSAEATFQNIFVVNHCPLLLLGATGKNITPNNLPAAIMTPILKACDEHLLDVVDIMGITRIIGVGKYAEQRARLALKAGKTGNGTSRDGRIIRIETCWHPSPASPLANRNDGADWRENVKSVLEG
;
A
#
# COMPACT_ATOMS: atom_id res chain seq x y z
N MET A 1 3.27 5.25 24.09
CA MET A 1 3.90 4.53 22.97
C MET A 1 3.99 5.49 21.81
N ASP A 2 5.12 5.58 21.12
CA ASP A 2 5.27 6.50 19.98
C ASP A 2 4.32 6.09 18.84
N ILE A 3 3.87 7.03 18.00
CA ILE A 3 2.97 6.74 16.87
C ILE A 3 3.64 5.73 15.92
N SER A 4 4.93 5.93 15.64
CA SER A 4 5.66 5.05 14.73
C SER A 4 5.81 3.63 15.27
N GLU A 5 6.01 3.48 16.58
CA GLU A 5 6.08 2.18 17.26
C GLU A 5 4.72 1.45 17.22
N GLN A 6 3.61 2.17 17.44
CA GLN A 6 2.27 1.60 17.33
C GLN A 6 1.96 1.13 15.91
N LEU A 7 2.33 1.93 14.90
CA LEU A 7 2.20 1.55 13.49
C LEU A 7 3.05 0.32 13.18
N ALA A 8 4.28 0.26 13.68
CA ALA A 8 5.16 -0.88 13.49
C ALA A 8 4.57 -2.16 14.09
N GLN A 9 4.04 -2.10 15.31
CA GLN A 9 3.37 -3.23 15.95
C GLN A 9 2.13 -3.67 15.17
N ALA A 10 1.32 -2.73 14.66
CA ALA A 10 0.16 -3.05 13.83
C ALA A 10 0.57 -3.76 12.53
N ALA A 11 1.59 -3.26 11.84
CA ALA A 11 2.12 -3.85 10.63
C ALA A 11 2.72 -5.25 10.87
N GLN A 12 3.42 -5.46 11.99
CA GLN A 12 3.96 -6.78 12.38
C GLN A 12 2.84 -7.79 12.68
N ARG A 13 1.77 -7.37 13.39
CA ARG A 13 0.59 -8.24 13.60
C ARG A 13 -0.03 -8.67 12.28
N LEU A 14 -0.22 -7.74 11.34
CA LEU A 14 -0.72 -8.06 10.01
C LEU A 14 0.23 -9.00 9.27
N SER A 15 1.54 -8.74 9.32
CA SER A 15 2.55 -9.56 8.68
C SER A 15 2.48 -11.01 9.13
N ALA A 16 2.41 -11.26 10.44
CA ALA A 16 2.33 -12.62 10.99
C ALA A 16 1.09 -13.37 10.48
N ILE A 17 -0.08 -12.74 10.50
CA ILE A 17 -1.32 -13.33 10.00
C ILE A 17 -1.22 -13.64 8.49
N CYS A 18 -0.63 -12.74 7.72
CA CYS A 18 -0.44 -12.91 6.29
C CYS A 18 0.56 -14.03 5.97
N ASP A 19 1.64 -14.16 6.73
CA ASP A 19 2.63 -15.23 6.55
C ASP A 19 2.01 -16.60 6.84
N ASP A 20 1.24 -16.73 7.93
CA ASP A 20 0.52 -17.97 8.26
C ASP A 20 -0.49 -18.38 7.16
N ALA A 21 -1.01 -17.41 6.42
CA ALA A 21 -1.96 -17.65 5.34
C ALA A 21 -1.31 -18.07 4.01
N ILE A 22 -0.03 -17.76 3.77
CA ILE A 22 0.68 -18.03 2.50
C ILE A 22 0.53 -19.50 2.04
N PRO A 23 0.81 -20.53 2.87
CA PRO A 23 0.71 -21.92 2.43
C PRO A 23 -0.70 -22.31 1.98
N VAL A 24 -1.72 -21.75 2.62
CA VAL A 24 -3.13 -22.02 2.28
C VAL A 24 -3.49 -21.35 0.95
N ILE A 25 -3.04 -20.12 0.73
CA ILE A 25 -3.25 -19.38 -0.52
C ILE A 25 -2.64 -20.15 -1.69
N GLU A 26 -1.37 -20.55 -1.57
CA GLU A 26 -0.65 -21.25 -2.65
C GLU A 26 -1.24 -22.65 -2.93
N LYS A 27 -1.69 -23.36 -1.89
CA LYS A 27 -2.25 -24.70 -2.04
C LYS A 27 -3.69 -24.71 -2.58
N LYS A 28 -4.50 -23.71 -2.24
CA LYS A 28 -5.96 -23.72 -2.48
C LYS A 28 -6.43 -22.74 -3.55
N THR A 29 -5.53 -22.02 -4.22
CA THR A 29 -5.89 -21.03 -5.22
C THR A 29 -5.01 -21.12 -6.47
N ILE A 30 -5.23 -20.21 -7.43
CA ILE A 30 -4.41 -20.08 -8.64
C ILE A 30 -3.07 -19.35 -8.41
N VAL A 31 -2.83 -18.86 -7.19
CA VAL A 31 -1.56 -18.25 -6.79
C VAL A 31 -0.52 -19.35 -6.68
N ALA A 32 0.59 -19.21 -7.40
CA ALA A 32 1.72 -20.13 -7.30
C ALA A 32 2.80 -19.62 -6.33
N HIS A 33 2.87 -18.29 -6.15
CA HIS A 33 3.84 -17.66 -5.25
C HIS A 33 3.18 -16.48 -4.53
N ALA A 34 3.11 -16.54 -3.21
CA ALA A 34 2.65 -15.46 -2.34
C ALA A 34 3.81 -15.01 -1.44
N THR A 35 4.15 -13.73 -1.49
CA THR A 35 5.27 -13.18 -0.68
C THR A 35 4.82 -11.95 0.10
N ASN A 36 5.45 -11.73 1.26
CA ASN A 36 5.09 -10.68 2.19
C ASN A 36 6.27 -9.71 2.45
N PRO A 37 6.29 -8.51 1.85
CA PRO A 37 7.36 -7.54 2.06
C PRO A 37 7.39 -6.99 3.50
N LEU A 38 6.30 -7.07 4.26
CA LEU A 38 6.33 -6.70 5.68
C LEU A 38 7.13 -7.70 6.53
N ASN A 39 7.41 -8.89 5.99
CA ASN A 39 8.34 -9.83 6.60
C ASN A 39 9.77 -9.58 6.09
N TYR A 40 10.05 -9.93 4.83
CA TYR A 40 11.44 -9.96 4.35
C TYR A 40 12.06 -8.58 4.09
N ALA A 41 11.24 -7.54 3.87
CA ALA A 41 11.68 -6.16 3.67
C ALA A 41 11.38 -5.27 4.88
N TRP A 42 11.13 -5.86 6.05
CA TRP A 42 10.89 -5.15 7.31
C TRP A 42 11.92 -4.06 7.61
N PRO A 43 13.24 -4.27 7.44
CA PRO A 43 14.24 -3.24 7.74
C PRO A 43 14.08 -1.95 6.92
N HIS A 44 13.39 -1.98 5.77
CA HIS A 44 13.04 -0.79 5.01
C HIS A 44 11.69 -0.22 5.43
N HIS A 45 10.70 -1.10 5.66
CA HIS A 45 9.37 -0.69 6.08
C HIS A 45 9.38 0.01 7.44
N GLU A 46 10.17 -0.49 8.39
CA GLU A 46 10.37 0.11 9.70
C GLU A 46 10.93 1.54 9.59
N GLN A 47 11.94 1.76 8.74
CA GLN A 47 12.47 3.10 8.47
C GLN A 47 11.39 4.04 7.90
N TYR A 48 10.51 3.53 7.04
CA TYR A 48 9.41 4.30 6.49
C TYR A 48 8.40 4.72 7.57
N LEU A 49 8.01 3.79 8.45
CA LEU A 49 7.10 4.07 9.56
C LEU A 49 7.72 5.04 10.58
N GLU A 50 8.98 4.82 10.96
CA GLU A 50 9.72 5.64 11.92
C GLU A 50 9.88 7.09 11.44
N LYS A 51 10.24 7.25 10.16
CA LYS A 51 10.52 8.55 9.57
C LYS A 51 9.24 9.34 9.27
N TRP A 52 8.21 8.67 8.75
CA TRP A 52 7.09 9.35 8.12
C TRP A 52 5.76 9.19 8.85
N GLY A 53 5.60 8.18 9.71
CA GLY A 53 4.34 7.89 10.42
C GLY A 53 3.92 8.96 11.44
N LYS A 54 4.85 9.81 11.88
CA LYS A 54 4.64 10.83 12.93
C LYS A 54 4.60 12.28 12.42
N MET A 55 4.45 12.48 11.12
CA MET A 55 4.53 13.80 10.50
C MET A 55 3.23 14.63 10.58
N GLY A 56 2.14 14.06 11.11
CA GLY A 56 0.89 14.78 11.38
C GLY A 56 -0.20 14.68 10.31
N ALA A 57 -0.04 13.79 9.32
CA ALA A 57 -1.07 13.54 8.31
C ALA A 57 -2.38 13.02 8.92
N HIS A 58 -3.50 13.65 8.56
CA HIS A 58 -4.86 13.19 8.88
C HIS A 58 -5.58 12.59 7.66
N THR A 59 -4.93 12.62 6.48
CA THR A 59 -5.42 11.99 5.26
C THR A 59 -4.60 10.75 4.95
N LEU A 60 -5.27 9.62 4.73
CA LEU A 60 -4.64 8.35 4.35
C LEU A 60 -4.88 8.05 2.87
N LEU A 61 -3.81 7.92 2.09
CA LEU A 61 -3.86 7.30 0.78
C LEU A 61 -3.74 5.79 0.94
N LEU A 62 -4.79 5.08 0.51
CA LEU A 62 -4.88 3.63 0.61
C LEU A 62 -4.67 2.97 -0.75
N GLY A 63 -3.60 2.20 -0.89
CA GLY A 63 -3.35 1.31 -2.03
C GLY A 63 -3.96 -0.08 -1.84
N MET A 64 -3.89 -0.91 -2.88
CA MET A 64 -4.41 -2.27 -2.85
C MET A 64 -3.42 -3.26 -2.22
N ASN A 65 -2.33 -3.54 -2.93
CA ASN A 65 -1.30 -4.48 -2.53
C ASN A 65 0.01 -4.21 -3.29
N PRO A 66 1.16 -4.77 -2.85
CA PRO A 66 2.45 -4.56 -3.51
C PRO A 66 2.45 -4.90 -5.00
N GLY A 67 3.12 -4.06 -5.78
CA GLY A 67 3.61 -4.44 -7.10
C GLY A 67 4.99 -5.12 -7.02
N PRO A 68 5.33 -5.99 -7.99
CA PRO A 68 6.56 -6.79 -7.95
C PRO A 68 7.86 -5.99 -8.09
N TRP A 69 7.78 -4.73 -8.52
CA TRP A 69 8.92 -3.86 -8.80
C TRP A 69 8.99 -2.63 -7.89
N GLY A 70 8.00 -2.47 -7.00
CA GLY A 70 7.93 -1.38 -6.03
C GLY A 70 8.04 -1.92 -4.61
N MET A 71 6.93 -1.96 -3.88
CA MET A 71 6.90 -2.38 -2.48
C MET A 71 7.48 -3.78 -2.25
N ALA A 72 7.38 -4.71 -3.21
CA ALA A 72 8.01 -6.02 -3.09
C ALA A 72 9.55 -5.97 -3.02
N GLN A 73 10.17 -4.90 -3.51
CA GLN A 73 11.63 -4.73 -3.49
C GLN A 73 12.06 -3.81 -2.35
N THR A 74 11.21 -2.86 -1.97
CA THR A 74 11.58 -1.77 -1.08
C THR A 74 10.91 -1.81 0.29
N GLY A 75 9.89 -2.64 0.48
CA GLY A 75 9.04 -2.60 1.67
C GLY A 75 8.17 -1.34 1.78
N VAL A 76 8.27 -0.38 0.85
CA VAL A 76 7.57 0.91 0.91
C VAL A 76 6.33 0.91 0.00
N PRO A 77 5.14 1.34 0.47
CA PRO A 77 3.95 1.47 -0.37
C PRO A 77 4.22 2.34 -1.60
N PHE A 78 3.87 1.84 -2.79
CA PHE A 78 4.18 2.51 -4.07
C PHE A 78 5.69 2.84 -4.23
N GLY A 79 6.58 2.18 -3.50
CA GLY A 79 7.99 2.54 -3.42
C GLY A 79 8.81 1.93 -4.54
N ALA A 80 8.86 2.59 -5.71
CA ALA A 80 9.92 2.33 -6.69
C ALA A 80 11.30 2.60 -6.05
N THR A 81 12.36 1.91 -6.47
CA THR A 81 13.67 1.93 -5.77
C THR A 81 14.30 3.32 -5.74
N GLU A 82 14.20 4.10 -6.83
CA GLU A 82 14.70 5.48 -6.88
C GLU A 82 13.91 6.39 -5.93
N VAL A 83 12.60 6.27 -5.92
CA VAL A 83 11.73 7.05 -5.03
C VAL A 83 12.03 6.73 -3.56
N ALA A 84 12.11 5.44 -3.22
CA ALA A 84 12.34 5.01 -1.85
C ALA A 84 13.69 5.54 -1.32
N GLN A 85 14.72 5.55 -2.14
CA GLN A 85 16.05 6.02 -1.76
C GLN A 85 16.17 7.55 -1.80
N SER A 86 15.86 8.16 -2.94
CA SER A 86 16.16 9.57 -3.19
C SER A 86 15.12 10.52 -2.60
N PHE A 87 13.83 10.19 -2.73
CA PHE A 87 12.75 11.06 -2.25
C PHE A 87 12.38 10.75 -0.80
N LEU A 88 12.21 9.46 -0.47
CA LEU A 88 11.79 9.03 0.87
C LEU A 88 12.97 8.83 1.82
N GLY A 89 14.21 8.81 1.32
CA GLY A 89 15.42 8.70 2.13
C GLY A 89 15.51 7.42 2.94
N ILE A 90 14.98 6.31 2.41
CA ILE A 90 15.08 4.98 3.01
C ILE A 90 16.45 4.40 2.69
N LYS A 91 17.21 4.01 3.72
CA LYS A 91 18.56 3.49 3.54
C LYS A 91 18.51 2.03 3.11
N PRO A 92 19.25 1.65 2.04
CA PRO A 92 19.37 0.26 1.63
C PRO A 92 19.86 -0.65 2.76
N ARG A 93 19.28 -1.85 2.80
CA ARG A 93 19.58 -2.95 3.72
C ARG A 93 19.54 -4.22 2.90
N GLN A 94 20.36 -5.19 3.28
CA GLN A 94 20.33 -6.50 2.66
C GLN A 94 19.00 -7.18 2.97
N LEU A 95 18.33 -7.66 1.93
CA LEU A 95 17.08 -8.43 2.03
C LEU A 95 17.36 -9.89 1.64
N ASN A 96 16.63 -10.80 2.26
CA ASN A 96 16.66 -12.21 1.87
C ASN A 96 15.48 -12.50 0.95
N THR A 97 15.76 -13.08 -0.22
CA THR A 97 14.69 -13.56 -1.11
C THR A 97 13.95 -14.70 -0.42
N PRO A 98 12.60 -14.63 -0.27
CA PRO A 98 11.81 -15.75 0.25
C PRO A 98 12.01 -17.01 -0.59
N HIS A 99 12.07 -18.17 0.06
CA HIS A 99 12.27 -19.46 -0.62
C HIS A 99 11.18 -19.78 -1.66
N ASN A 100 9.97 -19.25 -1.44
CA ASN A 100 8.82 -19.40 -2.33
C ASN A 100 8.68 -18.24 -3.33
N ALA A 101 9.65 -17.34 -3.46
CA ALA A 101 9.60 -16.27 -4.46
C ALA A 101 9.59 -16.84 -5.89
N HIS A 102 8.85 -16.20 -6.77
CA HIS A 102 8.78 -16.63 -8.17
C HIS A 102 10.16 -16.44 -8.84
N PRO A 103 10.72 -17.44 -9.57
CA PRO A 103 12.08 -17.35 -10.14
C PRO A 103 12.33 -16.15 -11.07
N LYS A 104 11.31 -15.72 -11.83
CA LYS A 104 11.35 -14.51 -12.68
C LYS A 104 11.09 -13.19 -11.95
N ARG A 105 10.94 -13.21 -10.63
CA ARG A 105 10.69 -12.04 -9.77
C ARG A 105 11.55 -12.14 -8.50
N PRO A 106 12.90 -12.20 -8.64
CA PRO A 106 13.79 -12.21 -7.48
C PRO A 106 13.64 -10.93 -6.66
N ILE A 107 14.00 -11.00 -5.38
CA ILE A 107 14.07 -9.81 -4.52
C ILE A 107 15.51 -9.30 -4.58
N GLU A 108 15.75 -8.32 -5.46
CA GLU A 108 17.03 -7.62 -5.63
C GLU A 108 17.16 -6.45 -4.64
N GLY A 109 16.05 -6.04 -4.01
CA GLY A 109 16.03 -4.97 -3.04
C GLY A 109 16.18 -3.59 -3.67
N MET A 110 16.86 -2.68 -2.97
CA MET A 110 17.12 -1.31 -3.45
C MET A 110 18.08 -1.24 -4.66
N ALA A 111 18.71 -2.35 -5.03
CA ALA A 111 19.59 -2.44 -6.20
C ALA A 111 18.83 -2.70 -7.52
N LEU A 112 17.53 -3.04 -7.46
CA LEU A 112 16.74 -3.24 -8.68
C LEU A 112 16.72 -1.95 -9.52
N GLU A 113 17.27 -2.03 -10.73
CA GLU A 113 17.33 -0.91 -11.68
C GLU A 113 15.93 -0.53 -12.21
N ARG A 114 15.07 -1.54 -12.38
CA ARG A 114 13.72 -1.35 -12.91
C ARG A 114 12.87 -0.52 -11.96
N GLN A 115 12.31 0.57 -12.46
CA GLN A 115 11.37 1.41 -11.72
C GLN A 115 9.91 0.99 -11.93
N GLU A 116 9.13 0.95 -10.83
CA GLU A 116 7.69 0.72 -10.90
C GLU A 116 6.95 1.98 -11.34
N ILE A 117 6.34 1.94 -12.53
CA ILE A 117 5.60 3.07 -13.12
C ILE A 117 4.53 3.64 -12.18
N SER A 118 3.74 2.78 -11.53
CA SER A 118 2.67 3.21 -10.61
C SER A 118 3.24 4.02 -9.44
N GLY A 119 4.29 3.49 -8.81
CA GLY A 119 4.99 4.14 -7.71
C GLY A 119 5.65 5.45 -8.09
N THR A 120 6.42 5.43 -9.18
CA THR A 120 7.07 6.63 -9.72
C THR A 120 6.06 7.73 -10.03
N ARG A 121 4.93 7.40 -10.67
CA ARG A 121 3.86 8.38 -10.96
C ARG A 121 3.31 9.02 -9.68
N LEU A 122 2.95 8.20 -8.69
CA LEU A 122 2.35 8.68 -7.45
C LEU A 122 3.30 9.63 -6.71
N TRP A 123 4.52 9.18 -6.44
CA TRP A 123 5.45 9.95 -5.61
C TRP A 123 6.03 11.16 -6.34
N ASN A 124 6.23 11.10 -7.66
CA ASN A 124 6.60 12.29 -8.43
C ASN A 124 5.49 13.35 -8.40
N LEU A 125 4.22 12.94 -8.44
CA LEU A 125 3.11 13.88 -8.27
C LEU A 125 3.11 14.49 -6.87
N MET A 126 3.35 13.71 -5.81
CA MET A 126 3.43 14.24 -4.45
C MET A 126 4.59 15.23 -4.30
N HIS A 127 5.76 14.93 -4.86
CA HIS A 127 6.88 15.86 -4.90
C HIS A 127 6.52 17.15 -5.66
N GLN A 128 5.88 17.05 -6.82
CA GLN A 128 5.45 18.22 -7.59
C GLN A 128 4.40 19.08 -6.86
N TYR A 129 3.53 18.45 -6.08
CA TYR A 129 2.41 19.12 -5.42
C TYR A 129 2.79 19.71 -4.05
N TYR A 130 3.50 18.94 -3.22
CA TYR A 130 3.89 19.34 -1.87
C TYR A 130 5.33 19.87 -1.76
N GLY A 131 6.17 19.65 -2.77
CA GLY A 131 7.55 20.16 -2.82
C GLY A 131 8.60 19.30 -2.12
N SER A 132 8.28 18.67 -0.98
CA SER A 132 9.21 17.76 -0.27
C SER A 132 8.50 16.54 0.32
N ALA A 133 9.29 15.55 0.75
CA ALA A 133 8.75 14.39 1.46
C ALA A 133 8.14 14.80 2.80
N GLU A 134 8.78 15.69 3.57
CA GLU A 134 8.27 16.21 4.83
C GLU A 134 6.91 16.91 4.63
N ALA A 135 6.80 17.81 3.65
CA ALA A 135 5.54 18.47 3.33
C ALA A 135 4.48 17.49 2.85
N THR A 136 4.88 16.45 2.11
CA THR A 136 3.97 15.35 1.73
C THR A 136 3.41 14.67 2.97
N PHE A 137 4.26 14.23 3.90
CA PHE A 137 3.84 13.47 5.09
C PHE A 137 3.20 14.31 6.21
N GLN A 138 3.31 15.63 6.14
CA GLN A 138 2.48 16.53 6.95
C GLN A 138 1.01 16.54 6.51
N ASN A 139 0.74 16.20 5.25
CA ASN A 139 -0.61 16.25 4.66
C ASN A 139 -1.23 14.86 4.49
N ILE A 140 -0.45 13.90 4.00
CA ILE A 140 -0.91 12.55 3.66
C ILE A 140 0.01 11.46 4.19
N PHE A 141 -0.54 10.31 4.55
CA PHE A 141 0.24 9.09 4.78
C PHE A 141 -0.20 8.00 3.79
N VAL A 142 0.71 7.10 3.41
CA VAL A 142 0.44 6.09 2.38
C VAL A 142 0.60 4.68 2.97
N VAL A 143 -0.40 3.83 2.78
CA VAL A 143 -0.34 2.40 3.13
C VAL A 143 -1.01 1.56 2.06
N ASN A 144 -0.65 0.27 1.97
CA ASN A 144 -1.45 -0.70 1.21
C ASN A 144 -2.43 -1.39 2.16
N HIS A 145 -3.62 -1.72 1.66
CA HIS A 145 -4.59 -2.51 2.41
C HIS A 145 -4.09 -3.93 2.69
N CYS A 146 -3.65 -4.64 1.65
CA CYS A 146 -3.11 -6.00 1.77
C CYS A 146 -1.58 -5.98 1.52
N PRO A 147 -0.76 -6.61 2.37
CA PRO A 147 0.69 -6.59 2.19
C PRO A 147 1.19 -7.69 1.26
N LEU A 148 0.36 -8.61 0.81
CA LEU A 148 0.81 -9.75 0.00
C LEU A 148 1.00 -9.39 -1.47
N LEU A 149 2.15 -9.73 -2.04
CA LEU A 149 2.32 -9.88 -3.49
C LEU A 149 1.88 -11.30 -3.88
N LEU A 150 0.95 -11.41 -4.82
CA LEU A 150 0.37 -12.67 -5.26
C LEU A 150 0.65 -12.87 -6.75
N LEU A 151 1.38 -13.94 -7.10
CA LEU A 151 1.78 -14.23 -8.47
C LEU A 151 1.28 -15.61 -8.90
N GLY A 152 0.79 -15.72 -10.13
CA GLY A 152 0.52 -17.00 -10.77
C GLY A 152 1.80 -17.70 -11.24
N ALA A 153 1.68 -18.93 -11.74
CA ALA A 153 2.82 -19.75 -12.19
C ALA A 153 3.68 -19.12 -13.30
N THR A 154 3.13 -18.15 -14.04
CA THR A 154 3.87 -17.42 -15.08
C THR A 154 4.54 -16.13 -14.58
N GLY A 155 4.36 -15.78 -13.30
CA GLY A 155 4.82 -14.53 -12.70
C GLY A 155 3.91 -13.34 -12.99
N LYS A 156 2.68 -13.61 -13.46
CA LYS A 156 1.63 -12.60 -13.63
C LYS A 156 1.03 -12.24 -12.27
N ASN A 157 0.86 -10.94 -12.03
CA ASN A 157 0.21 -10.45 -10.82
C ASN A 157 -1.26 -10.89 -10.74
N ILE A 158 -1.67 -11.35 -9.57
CA ILE A 158 -3.04 -11.68 -9.21
C ILE A 158 -3.45 -10.74 -8.09
N THR A 159 -4.64 -10.15 -8.20
CA THR A 159 -5.14 -9.21 -7.19
C THR A 159 -5.99 -9.95 -6.17
N PRO A 160 -6.04 -9.50 -4.89
CA PRO A 160 -6.78 -10.18 -3.83
C PRO A 160 -8.28 -10.42 -4.15
N ASN A 161 -8.90 -9.52 -4.92
CA ASN A 161 -10.31 -9.62 -5.33
C ASN A 161 -10.58 -10.67 -6.42
N ASN A 162 -9.55 -11.23 -7.05
CA ASN A 162 -9.69 -12.26 -8.08
C ASN A 162 -9.54 -13.69 -7.51
N LEU A 163 -9.49 -13.82 -6.18
CA LEU A 163 -9.30 -15.09 -5.48
C LEU A 163 -10.58 -15.53 -4.75
N PRO A 164 -10.74 -16.84 -4.47
CA PRO A 164 -11.92 -17.37 -3.80
C PRO A 164 -12.16 -16.69 -2.44
N ALA A 165 -13.39 -16.20 -2.23
CA ALA A 165 -13.76 -15.52 -0.99
C ALA A 165 -13.56 -16.40 0.25
N ALA A 166 -13.79 -17.72 0.14
CA ALA A 166 -13.59 -18.67 1.23
C ALA A 166 -12.14 -18.71 1.76
N ILE A 167 -11.16 -18.37 0.91
CA ILE A 167 -9.75 -18.28 1.29
C ILE A 167 -9.39 -16.85 1.71
N MET A 168 -9.84 -15.85 0.95
CA MET A 168 -9.40 -14.48 1.17
C MET A 168 -10.11 -13.74 2.30
N THR A 169 -11.34 -14.12 2.68
CA THR A 169 -12.10 -13.44 3.74
C THR A 169 -11.33 -13.27 5.05
N PRO A 170 -10.70 -14.30 5.65
CA PRO A 170 -9.94 -14.12 6.89
C PRO A 170 -8.74 -13.17 6.73
N ILE A 171 -8.03 -13.24 5.60
CA ILE A 171 -6.88 -12.38 5.30
C ILE A 171 -7.33 -10.92 5.13
N LEU A 172 -8.38 -10.72 4.35
CA LEU A 172 -8.97 -9.42 4.08
C LEU A 172 -9.54 -8.79 5.36
N LYS A 173 -10.09 -9.60 6.28
CA LYS A 173 -10.48 -9.11 7.60
C LYS A 173 -9.27 -8.64 8.41
N ALA A 174 -8.16 -9.36 8.40
CA ALA A 174 -6.94 -8.89 9.07
C ALA A 174 -6.40 -7.59 8.45
N CYS A 175 -6.50 -7.45 7.13
CA CYS A 175 -6.18 -6.21 6.41
C CYS A 175 -7.10 -5.04 6.82
N ASP A 176 -8.41 -5.30 6.99
CA ASP A 176 -9.37 -4.31 7.48
C ASP A 176 -9.05 -3.88 8.91
N GLU A 177 -8.74 -4.82 9.80
CA GLU A 177 -8.36 -4.52 11.19
C GLU A 177 -7.08 -3.69 11.24
N HIS A 178 -6.08 -3.98 10.40
CA HIS A 178 -4.89 -3.15 10.28
C HIS A 178 -5.21 -1.74 9.77
N LEU A 179 -6.10 -1.60 8.79
CA LEU A 179 -6.54 -0.28 8.33
C LEU A 179 -7.20 0.52 9.47
N LEU A 180 -8.06 -0.12 10.26
CA LEU A 180 -8.69 0.50 11.43
C LEU A 180 -7.64 0.89 12.48
N ASP A 181 -6.64 0.05 12.73
CA ASP A 181 -5.53 0.38 13.63
C ASP A 181 -4.78 1.63 13.14
N VAL A 182 -4.45 1.73 11.85
CA VAL A 182 -3.79 2.92 11.28
C VAL A 182 -4.66 4.17 11.44
N VAL A 183 -5.97 4.06 11.19
CA VAL A 183 -6.93 5.16 11.36
C VAL A 183 -6.95 5.65 12.80
N ASP A 184 -7.00 4.71 13.76
CA ASP A 184 -7.05 5.03 15.18
C ASP A 184 -5.72 5.64 15.65
N ILE A 185 -4.58 5.01 15.34
CA ILE A 185 -3.23 5.42 15.76
C ILE A 185 -2.85 6.81 15.25
N MET A 186 -3.10 7.10 13.97
CA MET A 186 -2.72 8.37 13.35
C MET A 186 -3.79 9.45 13.47
N GLY A 187 -4.97 9.08 13.97
CA GLY A 187 -6.12 9.95 14.01
C GLY A 187 -6.60 10.43 12.64
N ILE A 188 -6.58 9.52 11.66
CA ILE A 188 -7.05 9.79 10.30
C ILE A 188 -8.52 10.25 10.34
N THR A 189 -8.84 11.30 9.59
CA THR A 189 -10.22 11.80 9.38
C THR A 189 -10.67 11.68 7.93
N ARG A 190 -9.75 11.32 7.03
CA ARG A 190 -9.99 11.21 5.60
C ARG A 190 -9.22 10.06 4.98
N ILE A 191 -9.86 9.24 4.16
CA ILE A 191 -9.22 8.19 3.37
C ILE A 191 -9.49 8.42 1.89
N ILE A 192 -8.44 8.42 1.09
CA ILE A 192 -8.51 8.44 -0.37
C ILE A 192 -8.04 7.07 -0.87
N GLY A 193 -8.98 6.28 -1.38
CA GLY A 193 -8.68 5.00 -2.02
C GLY A 193 -8.05 5.22 -3.40
N VAL A 194 -6.82 4.75 -3.59
CA VAL A 194 -6.11 4.75 -4.88
C VAL A 194 -6.69 3.63 -5.74
N GLY A 195 -7.76 3.96 -6.49
CA GLY A 195 -8.57 3.02 -7.23
C GLY A 195 -9.73 2.41 -6.44
N LYS A 196 -10.67 1.80 -7.17
CA LYS A 196 -11.96 1.34 -6.63
C LYS A 196 -11.88 0.21 -5.61
N TYR A 197 -10.89 -0.67 -5.71
CA TYR A 197 -10.67 -1.71 -4.71
C TYR A 197 -10.41 -1.08 -3.34
N ALA A 198 -9.46 -0.15 -3.26
CA ALA A 198 -9.07 0.47 -1.99
C ALA A 198 -10.23 1.27 -1.38
N GLU A 199 -10.98 2.02 -2.21
CA GLU A 199 -12.21 2.70 -1.76
C GLU A 199 -13.20 1.70 -1.13
N GLN A 200 -13.50 0.60 -1.82
CA GLN A 200 -14.45 -0.40 -1.35
C GLN A 200 -14.01 -1.06 -0.05
N ARG A 201 -12.71 -1.34 0.10
CA ARG A 201 -12.14 -1.90 1.35
C ARG A 201 -12.25 -0.92 2.51
N ALA A 202 -11.89 0.35 2.29
CA ALA A 202 -12.04 1.38 3.31
C ALA A 202 -13.51 1.53 3.75
N ARG A 203 -14.44 1.56 2.79
CA ARG A 203 -15.88 1.63 3.08
C ARG A 203 -16.34 0.43 3.92
N LEU A 204 -15.92 -0.77 3.55
CA LEU A 204 -16.28 -1.98 4.30
C LEU A 204 -15.75 -1.97 5.73
N ALA A 205 -14.45 -1.69 5.91
CA ALA A 205 -13.79 -1.66 7.21
C ALA A 205 -14.45 -0.63 8.15
N LEU A 206 -14.79 0.54 7.62
CA LEU A 206 -15.41 1.65 8.37
C LEU A 206 -16.95 1.61 8.38
N LYS A 207 -17.55 0.49 7.95
CA LYS A 207 -19.01 0.28 7.90
C LYS A 207 -19.77 1.40 7.18
N ALA A 208 -19.13 2.02 6.19
CA ALA A 208 -19.72 3.07 5.37
C ALA A 208 -20.65 2.47 4.31
N GLY A 209 -21.70 3.22 3.95
CA GLY A 209 -22.53 2.90 2.79
C GLY A 209 -21.78 3.05 1.46
N LYS A 210 -22.48 2.78 0.36
CA LYS A 210 -21.96 2.99 -1.02
C LYS A 210 -21.49 4.44 -1.24
N THR A 211 -22.15 5.38 -0.58
CA THR A 211 -21.82 6.80 -0.54
C THR A 211 -21.79 7.27 0.91
N GLY A 212 -21.17 8.43 1.15
CA GLY A 212 -21.07 9.04 2.48
C GLY A 212 -19.82 8.63 3.25
N ASN A 213 -19.82 9.00 4.53
CA ASN A 213 -18.71 8.84 5.45
C ASN A 213 -18.75 7.48 6.16
N GLY A 214 -17.58 7.02 6.59
CA GLY A 214 -17.46 5.93 7.56
C GLY A 214 -17.31 6.48 8.98
N THR A 215 -17.18 5.55 9.93
CA THR A 215 -16.99 5.89 11.35
C THR A 215 -15.84 5.06 11.91
N SER A 216 -14.88 5.71 12.58
CA SER A 216 -13.79 5.02 13.30
C SER A 216 -14.32 4.32 14.56
N ARG A 217 -13.46 3.55 15.24
CA ARG A 217 -13.86 2.80 16.44
C ARG A 217 -14.26 3.72 17.60
N ASP A 218 -13.68 4.91 17.68
CA ASP A 218 -13.99 5.95 18.67
C ASP A 218 -15.11 6.93 18.25
N GLY A 219 -15.78 6.68 17.12
CA GLY A 219 -16.95 7.46 16.70
C GLY A 219 -16.64 8.68 15.84
N ARG A 220 -15.39 8.91 15.45
CA ARG A 220 -15.02 10.02 14.54
C ARG A 220 -15.53 9.75 13.13
N ILE A 221 -15.99 10.81 12.47
CA ILE A 221 -16.44 10.76 11.08
C ILE A 221 -15.23 10.67 10.17
N ILE A 222 -15.21 9.67 9.28
CA ILE A 222 -14.15 9.45 8.31
C ILE A 222 -14.68 9.72 6.91
N ARG A 223 -14.19 10.77 6.25
CA ARG A 223 -14.51 11.03 4.84
C ARG A 223 -13.82 10.00 3.96
N ILE A 224 -14.56 9.36 3.05
CA ILE A 224 -14.01 8.34 2.14
C ILE A 224 -14.21 8.76 0.69
N GLU A 225 -13.09 8.91 0.00
CA GLU A 225 -13.02 9.31 -1.40
C GLU A 225 -12.16 8.34 -2.22
N THR A 226 -12.08 8.59 -3.52
CA THR A 226 -11.23 7.81 -4.40
C THR A 226 -10.60 8.68 -5.46
N CYS A 227 -9.38 8.34 -5.84
CA CYS A 227 -8.72 8.86 -7.02
C CYS A 227 -8.40 7.71 -8.00
N TRP A 228 -8.07 8.06 -9.23
CA TRP A 228 -7.68 7.09 -10.23
C TRP A 228 -6.34 6.43 -9.88
N HIS A 229 -6.26 5.12 -10.12
CA HIS A 229 -5.03 4.37 -9.90
C HIS A 229 -3.98 4.72 -10.96
N PRO A 230 -2.69 4.94 -10.60
CA PRO A 230 -1.61 5.33 -11.53
C PRO A 230 -1.15 4.23 -12.51
N SER A 231 -1.85 3.08 -12.58
CA SER A 231 -1.34 1.89 -13.26
C SER A 231 -1.26 2.11 -14.77
N PRO A 232 -0.18 1.69 -15.44
CA PRO A 232 -0.10 1.76 -16.90
C PRO A 232 -1.14 0.88 -17.60
N ALA A 233 -1.77 -0.06 -16.89
CA ALA A 233 -2.89 -0.84 -17.44
C ALA A 233 -4.22 -0.06 -17.50
N SER A 234 -4.30 1.11 -16.87
CA SER A 234 -5.49 1.96 -16.88
C SER A 234 -5.43 2.96 -18.04
N PRO A 235 -6.38 2.94 -19.00
CA PRO A 235 -6.45 3.95 -20.05
C PRO A 235 -6.56 5.38 -19.50
N LEU A 236 -7.30 5.55 -18.40
CA LEU A 236 -7.46 6.84 -17.71
C LEU A 236 -6.13 7.36 -17.15
N ALA A 237 -5.24 6.46 -16.70
CA ALA A 237 -3.92 6.83 -16.18
C ALA A 237 -2.93 7.28 -17.26
N ASN A 238 -3.19 6.93 -18.52
CA ASN A 238 -2.30 7.20 -19.65
C ASN A 238 -2.83 8.32 -20.57
N ARG A 239 -4.09 8.73 -20.40
CA ARG A 239 -4.70 9.77 -21.22
C ARG A 239 -3.94 11.09 -21.07
N ASN A 240 -3.70 11.77 -22.21
CA ASN A 240 -2.94 13.04 -22.28
C ASN A 240 -1.59 12.96 -21.53
N ASP A 241 -0.82 11.89 -21.77
CA ASP A 241 0.47 11.64 -21.10
C ASP A 241 0.37 11.65 -19.56
N GLY A 242 -0.78 11.17 -19.06
CA GLY A 242 -1.12 11.13 -17.64
C GLY A 242 -1.49 12.47 -17.01
N ALA A 243 -1.67 13.54 -17.81
CA ALA A 243 -2.11 14.85 -17.29
C ALA A 243 -3.45 14.73 -16.57
N ASP A 244 -4.40 14.01 -17.16
CA ASP A 244 -5.74 13.83 -16.60
C ASP A 244 -5.72 13.04 -15.29
N TRP A 245 -4.80 12.07 -15.18
CA TRP A 245 -4.59 11.35 -13.94
C TRP A 245 -4.02 12.26 -12.85
N ARG A 246 -3.02 13.09 -13.18
CA ARG A 246 -2.46 14.06 -12.23
C ARG A 246 -3.54 15.03 -11.76
N GLU A 247 -4.36 15.55 -12.66
CA GLU A 247 -5.44 16.47 -12.34
C GLU A 247 -6.53 15.82 -11.49
N ASN A 248 -6.92 14.58 -11.81
CA ASN A 248 -7.86 13.82 -10.99
C ASN A 248 -7.35 13.62 -9.56
N VAL A 249 -6.08 13.26 -9.38
CA VAL A 249 -5.51 13.07 -8.05
C VAL A 249 -5.42 14.40 -7.30
N LYS A 250 -4.97 15.48 -7.94
CA LYS A 250 -4.88 16.82 -7.33
C LYS A 250 -6.24 17.36 -6.87
N SER A 251 -7.23 17.33 -7.74
CA SER A 251 -8.60 17.78 -7.41
C SER A 251 -9.20 16.99 -6.25
N VAL A 252 -8.90 15.69 -6.13
CA VAL A 252 -9.27 14.93 -4.94
C VAL A 252 -8.47 15.43 -3.74
N LEU A 253 -7.14 15.54 -3.80
CA LEU A 253 -6.34 16.02 -2.66
C LEU A 253 -6.81 17.39 -2.11
N GLU A 254 -7.23 18.31 -2.98
CA GLU A 254 -7.73 19.66 -2.64
C GLU A 254 -9.14 19.66 -2.02
N GLY A 255 -9.97 18.70 -2.40
CA GLY A 255 -11.37 18.62 -1.97
C GLY A 255 -11.56 18.17 -0.54
#